data_AF-A0A2T5I4Q6-F1
#
_entry.id   AF-A0A2T5I4Q6-F1
#
_cell.length_a   1.000
_cell.length_b   1.000
_cell.length_c   1.000
_cell.angle_alpha   90.00
_cell.angle_beta   90.00
_cell.angle_gamma   90.00
#
_symmetry.space_group_name_H-M   'P 1'
#
loop_
_entity.id
_entity.type
_entity.pdbx_description
1 polymer ?
#
loop_
_entity_poly.entity_id
_entity_poly.type
_entity_poly.pdbx_seq_one_letter_code
_entity_poly.pdbx_strand_id
1 'polypeptide(L)'
;MTEKNDMPTETNGAGHALQVKVAMQGGEQTAQPIYSNLTSVQNAQGVVMVDFGFMDPQTMQLLNQKIASGEKISDTITAKMSCRMAVSVDAANQLSQQLNQLLGLNPNVHKQAVQQKRAEQSESMVTKLDTDAIPKEESDKQESGKGGFRFPWSKKTH
;
A
#
# COMPACT_ATOMS: atom_id res chain seq x y z
N MET A 1 -42.36 -48.98 -26.28
CA MET A 1 -42.57 -47.55 -25.97
C MET A 1 -41.41 -47.13 -25.09
N THR A 2 -40.59 -46.21 -25.59
CA THR A 2 -39.29 -45.81 -25.06
C THR A 2 -39.40 -45.00 -23.77
N GLU A 3 -38.70 -45.44 -22.72
CA GLU A 3 -38.38 -44.65 -21.53
C GLU A 3 -37.57 -43.42 -21.92
N LYS A 4 -38.05 -42.23 -21.56
CA LYS A 4 -37.29 -40.99 -21.63
C LYS A 4 -36.58 -40.81 -20.29
N ASN A 5 -35.26 -40.96 -20.32
CA ASN A 5 -34.35 -40.46 -19.29
C ASN A 5 -34.34 -38.93 -19.36
N ASP A 6 -35.03 -38.28 -18.42
CA ASP A 6 -34.84 -36.85 -18.18
C ASP A 6 -33.59 -36.66 -17.32
N MET A 7 -32.51 -36.29 -17.99
CA MET A 7 -31.23 -35.87 -17.42
C MET A 7 -31.43 -34.53 -16.69
N PRO A 8 -30.99 -34.36 -15.43
CA PRO A 8 -31.04 -33.06 -14.79
C PRO A 8 -29.95 -32.17 -15.40
N THR A 9 -30.37 -31.14 -16.12
CA THR A 9 -29.49 -30.07 -16.60
C THR A 9 -29.01 -29.27 -15.38
N GLU A 10 -27.76 -29.46 -15.00
CA GLU A 10 -27.07 -28.58 -14.06
C GLU A 10 -27.06 -27.16 -14.63
N THR A 11 -27.93 -26.31 -14.08
CA THR A 11 -27.87 -24.87 -14.30
C THR A 11 -26.67 -24.37 -13.53
N ASN A 12 -25.56 -24.23 -14.25
CA ASN A 12 -24.32 -23.62 -13.78
C ASN A 12 -24.60 -22.14 -13.48
N GLY A 13 -25.16 -21.90 -12.30
CA GLY A 13 -25.45 -20.58 -11.77
C GLY A 13 -24.13 -19.92 -11.41
N ALA A 14 -23.49 -19.28 -12.39
CA ALA A 14 -22.48 -18.28 -12.15
C ALA A 14 -23.13 -17.21 -11.26
N GLY A 15 -22.95 -17.34 -9.95
CA GLY A 15 -23.50 -16.45 -8.95
C GLY A 15 -22.94 -15.07 -9.20
N HIS A 16 -23.74 -14.21 -9.84
CA HIS A 16 -23.42 -12.80 -9.96
C HIS A 16 -23.31 -12.23 -8.54
N ALA A 17 -22.09 -11.92 -8.11
CA ALA A 17 -21.85 -11.29 -6.83
C ALA A 17 -22.70 -10.02 -6.73
N LEU A 18 -23.67 -10.01 -5.82
CA LEU A 18 -24.56 -8.89 -5.61
C LEU A 18 -23.76 -7.74 -4.99
N GLN A 19 -23.52 -6.69 -5.78
CA GLN A 19 -22.90 -5.48 -5.28
C GLN A 19 -23.95 -4.63 -4.57
N VAL A 20 -23.84 -4.54 -3.25
CA VAL A 20 -24.70 -3.67 -2.44
C VAL A 20 -23.93 -2.40 -2.09
N LYS A 21 -24.48 -1.25 -2.46
CA LYS A 21 -23.96 0.05 -2.03
C LYS A 21 -24.52 0.39 -0.66
N VAL A 22 -23.65 0.50 0.34
CA VAL A 22 -24.01 1.01 1.67
C VAL A 22 -23.74 2.51 1.70
N ALA A 23 -24.75 3.31 2.05
CA ALA A 23 -24.62 4.75 2.26
C ALA A 23 -24.75 5.07 3.75
N MET A 24 -23.81 5.85 4.29
CA MET A 24 -23.84 6.28 5.69
C MET A 24 -24.67 7.55 5.84
N GLN A 25 -25.52 7.60 6.86
CA GLN A 25 -26.20 8.83 7.29
C GLN A 25 -25.40 9.45 8.43
N GLY A 26 -25.17 10.77 8.38
CA GLY A 26 -24.43 11.46 9.42
C GLY A 26 -25.20 11.49 10.75
N GLY A 27 -24.56 11.06 11.83
CA GLY A 27 -25.01 11.32 13.20
C GLY A 27 -24.64 12.74 13.67
N GLU A 28 -25.14 13.14 14.84
CA GLU A 28 -24.93 14.48 15.43
C GLU A 28 -23.45 14.91 15.49
N GLN A 29 -22.56 13.95 15.75
CA GLN A 29 -21.10 14.17 15.86
C GLN A 29 -20.34 14.07 14.53
N THR A 30 -21.02 13.95 13.39
CA THR A 30 -20.40 13.73 12.06
C THR A 30 -20.62 14.90 11.09
N ALA A 31 -21.26 15.99 11.53
CA ALA A 31 -21.57 17.14 10.70
C ALA A 31 -20.32 17.85 10.16
N GLN A 32 -19.18 17.73 10.85
CA GLN A 32 -17.89 18.30 10.44
C GLN A 32 -16.78 17.27 10.59
N PRO A 33 -15.89 17.12 9.59
CA PRO A 33 -14.71 16.27 9.73
C PRO A 33 -13.79 16.76 10.85
N ILE A 34 -13.29 15.81 11.66
CA ILE A 34 -12.27 16.09 12.67
C ILE A 34 -10.91 15.71 12.09
N TYR A 35 -9.97 16.66 12.11
CA TYR A 35 -8.60 16.39 11.69
C TYR A 35 -7.79 15.72 12.80
N SER A 36 -6.95 14.76 12.41
CA SER A 36 -6.00 14.07 13.26
C SER A 36 -4.74 13.76 12.48
N ASN A 37 -3.57 13.95 13.11
CA ASN A 37 -2.26 13.63 12.54
C ASN A 37 -1.52 12.53 13.31
N LEU A 38 -2.18 11.96 14.32
CA LEU A 38 -1.66 10.90 15.16
C LEU A 38 -2.76 9.87 15.38
N THR A 39 -2.43 8.60 15.12
CA THR A 39 -3.33 7.48 15.37
C THR A 39 -2.63 6.47 16.27
N SER A 40 -3.34 5.97 17.28
CA SER A 40 -2.91 4.81 18.08
C SER A 40 -3.94 3.71 17.97
N VAL A 41 -3.48 2.47 17.86
CA VAL A 41 -4.33 1.28 17.73
C VAL A 41 -3.98 0.31 18.85
N GLN A 42 -4.97 -0.09 19.62
CA GLN A 42 -4.83 -1.02 20.74
C GLN A 42 -5.86 -2.14 20.61
N ASN A 43 -5.42 -3.37 20.84
CA ASN A 43 -6.35 -4.50 20.94
C ASN A 43 -6.95 -4.52 22.36
N ALA A 44 -8.27 -4.50 22.46
CA ALA A 44 -9.02 -4.67 23.69
C ALA A 44 -9.94 -5.90 23.57
N GLN A 45 -10.55 -6.33 24.66
CA GLN A 45 -11.34 -7.58 24.73
C GLN A 45 -12.43 -7.65 23.64
N GLY A 46 -12.11 -8.27 22.50
CA GLY A 46 -13.03 -8.44 21.36
C GLY A 46 -13.21 -7.22 20.45
N VAL A 47 -12.50 -6.12 20.69
CA VAL A 47 -12.59 -4.90 19.88
C VAL A 47 -11.22 -4.25 19.69
N VAL A 48 -11.06 -3.51 18.60
CA VAL A 48 -9.90 -2.66 18.35
C VAL A 48 -10.24 -1.25 18.78
N MET A 49 -9.50 -0.72 19.74
CA MET A 49 -9.56 0.69 20.13
C MET A 49 -8.67 1.50 19.20
N VAL A 50 -9.25 2.50 18.54
CA VAL A 50 -8.55 3.43 17.67
C VAL A 50 -8.68 4.82 18.24
N ASP A 51 -7.55 5.39 18.65
CA ASP A 51 -7.46 6.75 19.14
C ASP A 51 -6.91 7.65 18.04
N PHE A 52 -7.64 8.72 17.77
CA PHE A 52 -7.25 9.79 16.88
C PHE A 52 -6.92 11.02 17.70
N GLY A 53 -5.73 11.56 17.47
CA GLY A 53 -5.24 12.74 18.18
C GLY A 53 -4.55 13.73 17.27
N PHE A 54 -4.17 14.84 17.89
CA PHE A 54 -3.37 15.88 17.30
C PHE A 54 -2.12 16.09 18.15
N MET A 55 -0.96 16.02 17.51
CA MET A 55 0.29 16.51 18.05
C MET A 55 0.68 17.78 17.30
N ASP A 56 1.08 18.80 18.05
CA ASP A 56 1.50 20.06 17.44
C ASP A 56 2.73 19.84 16.52
N PRO A 57 2.76 20.43 15.30
CA PRO A 57 3.87 20.26 14.38
C PRO A 57 5.24 20.65 14.95
N GLN A 58 5.32 21.66 15.83
CA GLN A 58 6.58 22.04 16.48
C GLN A 58 7.05 20.93 17.42
N THR A 59 6.12 20.31 18.15
CA THR A 59 6.42 19.16 19.02
C THR A 59 6.92 17.97 18.21
N MET A 60 6.28 17.68 17.06
CA MET A 60 6.73 16.63 16.13
C MET A 60 8.13 16.92 15.55
N GLN A 61 8.43 18.17 15.21
CA GLN A 61 9.74 18.55 14.69
C GLN A 61 10.84 18.40 15.75
N LEU A 62 10.60 18.87 16.97
CA LEU A 62 11.53 18.69 18.08
C LEU A 62 11.74 17.21 18.39
N LEU A 63 10.68 16.40 18.36
CA LEU A 63 10.78 14.95 18.52
C LEU A 63 11.66 14.33 17.43
N ASN A 64 11.41 14.65 16.16
CA ASN A 64 12.21 14.15 15.05
C ASN A 64 13.68 14.57 15.14
N GLN A 65 13.96 15.79 15.58
CA GLN A 65 15.33 16.27 15.82
C GLN A 65 16.03 15.48 16.93
N LYS A 66 15.32 15.21 18.04
CA LYS A 66 15.84 14.40 19.15
C LYS A 66 16.10 12.95 18.75
N ILE A 67 15.19 12.36 17.96
CA ILE A 67 15.38 11.02 17.37
C ILE A 67 16.63 11.02 16.48
N ALA A 68 16.77 12.01 15.60
CA ALA A 68 17.89 12.10 14.67
C ALA A 68 19.24 12.37 15.37
N SER A 69 19.24 13.10 16.48
CA SER A 69 20.45 13.39 17.27
C SER A 69 20.85 12.27 18.23
N GLY A 70 20.00 11.26 18.42
CA GLY A 70 20.20 10.18 19.40
C GLY A 70 20.08 10.64 20.85
N GLU A 71 19.51 11.83 21.09
CA GLU A 71 19.24 12.34 22.44
C GLU A 71 18.14 11.51 23.10
N LYS A 72 18.22 11.34 24.43
CA LYS A 72 17.16 10.65 25.18
C LYS A 72 15.84 11.40 25.02
N ILE A 73 14.89 10.73 24.36
CA ILE A 73 13.51 11.20 24.26
C ILE A 73 12.87 10.94 25.63
N SER A 74 12.02 11.88 26.07
CA SER A 74 11.21 11.68 27.28
C SER A 74 10.39 10.39 27.13
N ASP A 75 10.24 9.62 28.22
CA ASP A 75 9.46 8.37 28.21
C ASP A 75 7.98 8.60 27.84
N THR A 76 7.49 9.84 27.92
CA THR A 76 6.12 10.21 27.56
C THR A 76 6.06 11.54 26.82
N ILE A 77 5.26 11.56 25.74
CA ILE A 77 4.92 12.75 24.96
C ILE A 77 3.40 12.86 24.96
N THR A 78 2.89 14.00 25.41
CA THR A 78 1.45 14.25 25.47
C THR A 78 0.93 14.71 24.10
N ALA A 79 -0.16 14.10 23.65
CA ALA A 79 -0.92 14.54 22.48
C ALA A 79 -2.35 14.92 22.90
N LYS A 80 -3.03 15.74 22.10
CA LYS A 80 -4.44 16.07 22.31
C LYS A 80 -5.31 15.00 21.66
N MET A 81 -6.23 14.39 22.41
CA MET A 81 -7.18 13.43 21.84
C MET A 81 -8.31 14.16 21.12
N SER A 82 -8.61 13.74 19.90
CA SER A 82 -9.69 14.28 19.06
C SER A 82 -10.90 13.36 19.04
N CYS A 83 -10.69 12.04 18.92
CA CYS A 83 -11.75 11.04 18.89
C CYS A 83 -11.21 9.67 19.35
N ARG A 84 -12.07 8.85 19.95
CA ARG A 84 -11.80 7.45 20.29
C ARG A 84 -12.91 6.58 19.74
N MET A 85 -12.56 5.54 18.99
CA MET A 85 -13.50 4.60 18.39
C MET A 85 -13.21 3.18 18.87
N ALA A 86 -14.25 2.47 19.30
CA ALA A 86 -14.22 1.02 19.44
C ALA A 86 -14.71 0.41 18.14
N VAL A 87 -13.88 -0.41 17.51
CA VAL A 87 -14.15 -1.00 16.20
C VAL A 87 -14.14 -2.53 16.35
N SER A 88 -15.07 -3.23 15.70
CA SER A 88 -15.02 -4.69 15.69
C SER A 88 -13.77 -5.17 14.96
N VAL A 89 -13.28 -6.37 15.31
CA VAL A 89 -12.08 -6.94 14.67
C VAL A 89 -12.25 -7.06 13.16
N ASP A 90 -13.44 -7.48 12.70
CA ASP A 90 -13.74 -7.60 11.27
C ASP A 90 -13.73 -6.25 10.54
N ALA A 91 -14.32 -5.21 11.14
CA ALA A 91 -14.31 -3.87 10.56
C ALA A 91 -12.89 -3.28 10.53
N ALA A 92 -12.06 -3.55 11.55
CA ALA A 92 -10.65 -3.15 11.55
C ALA A 92 -9.86 -3.84 10.42
N ASN A 93 -10.10 -5.12 10.17
CA ASN A 93 -9.48 -5.85 9.06
C ASN A 93 -9.89 -5.28 7.70
N GLN A 94 -11.18 -4.99 7.50
CA GLN A 94 -11.68 -4.35 6.28
C GLN A 94 -11.07 -2.97 6.07
N LEU A 95 -10.99 -2.16 7.13
CA LEU A 95 -10.36 -0.84 7.09
C LEU A 95 -8.88 -0.95 6.70
N SER A 96 -8.12 -1.89 7.27
CA SER A 96 -6.73 -2.13 6.91
C SER A 96 -6.58 -2.46 5.42
N GLN A 97 -7.43 -3.34 4.88
CA GLN A 97 -7.42 -3.68 3.46
C GLN A 97 -7.74 -2.48 2.57
N GLN A 98 -8.75 -1.67 2.93
CA GLN A 98 -9.12 -0.46 2.19
C GLN A 98 -7.99 0.58 2.21
N LEU A 99 -7.33 0.78 3.34
CA LEU A 99 -6.18 1.68 3.47
C LEU A 99 -5.00 1.20 2.63
N ASN A 100 -4.69 -0.09 2.65
CA ASN A 100 -3.62 -0.66 1.83
C ASN A 100 -3.88 -0.46 0.34
N GLN A 101 -5.12 -0.67 -0.11
CA GLN A 101 -5.52 -0.42 -1.49
C GLN A 101 -5.42 1.07 -1.86
N LEU A 102 -5.90 1.96 -0.99
CA LEU A 102 -5.88 3.41 -1.20
C LEU A 102 -4.45 3.97 -1.27
N LEU A 103 -3.56 3.49 -0.41
CA LEU A 103 -2.16 3.91 -0.35
C LEU A 103 -1.27 3.22 -1.39
N GLY A 104 -1.84 2.34 -2.23
CA GLY A 104 -1.08 1.57 -3.20
C GLY A 104 -0.11 0.56 -2.57
N LEU A 105 -0.28 0.25 -1.29
CA LEU A 105 0.47 -0.75 -0.54
C LEU A 105 -0.10 -2.14 -0.84
N ASN A 106 -0.17 -2.50 -2.13
CA ASN A 106 -0.63 -3.81 -2.54
C ASN A 106 0.47 -4.85 -2.24
N PRO A 107 0.26 -5.78 -1.29
CA PRO A 107 1.27 -6.80 -0.95
C PRO A 107 1.56 -7.78 -2.10
N ASN A 108 0.74 -7.76 -3.18
CA ASN A 108 0.90 -8.63 -4.34
C ASN A 108 1.78 -8.07 -5.47
N VAL A 109 2.25 -6.82 -5.40
CA VAL A 109 3.14 -6.26 -6.44
C VAL A 109 4.54 -6.90 -6.39
N HIS A 110 4.95 -7.43 -5.23
CA HIS A 110 6.27 -8.06 -5.07
C HIS A 110 6.33 -9.54 -5.47
N LYS A 111 5.20 -10.24 -5.65
CA LYS A 111 5.22 -11.67 -6.05
C LYS A 111 5.39 -11.88 -7.57
N GLN A 112 5.07 -10.90 -8.41
CA GLN A 112 5.21 -11.03 -9.87
C GLN A 112 6.61 -10.63 -10.38
N ALA A 113 7.33 -9.74 -9.68
CA ALA A 113 8.67 -9.32 -10.08
C ALA A 113 9.76 -10.42 -9.90
N VAL A 114 9.51 -11.45 -9.10
CA VAL A 114 10.46 -12.55 -8.86
C VAL A 114 10.28 -13.74 -9.82
N GLN A 115 9.10 -13.91 -10.44
CA GLN A 115 8.88 -14.99 -11.42
C GLN A 115 9.29 -14.63 -12.84
N GLN A 116 9.24 -13.35 -13.25
CA GLN A 116 9.72 -12.95 -14.59
C GLN A 116 11.25 -12.99 -14.71
N LYS A 117 12.01 -12.70 -13.65
CA LYS A 117 13.48 -12.81 -13.68
C LYS A 117 14.01 -14.25 -13.77
N ARG A 118 13.21 -15.28 -13.47
CA ARG A 118 13.63 -16.69 -13.54
C ARG A 118 13.36 -17.33 -14.90
N ALA A 119 12.43 -16.80 -15.70
CA ALA A 119 12.15 -17.29 -17.04
C ALA A 119 13.19 -16.82 -18.08
N GLU A 120 13.70 -15.58 -17.96
CA GLU A 120 14.69 -15.03 -18.91
C GLU A 120 16.11 -15.60 -18.73
N GLN A 121 16.42 -16.21 -17.58
CA GLN A 121 17.70 -16.91 -17.36
C GLN A 121 17.73 -18.33 -17.95
N SER A 122 16.59 -18.88 -18.37
CA SER A 122 16.52 -20.26 -18.90
C SER A 122 16.80 -20.32 -20.40
N GLU A 123 16.58 -19.23 -21.16
CA GLU A 123 16.84 -19.17 -22.60
C GLU A 123 18.24 -18.68 -22.98
N SER A 124 18.99 -18.06 -22.06
CA SER A 124 20.32 -17.50 -22.36
C SER A 124 21.48 -18.50 -22.16
N MET A 125 21.21 -19.76 -21.79
CA MET A 125 22.24 -20.75 -21.47
C MET A 125 22.64 -21.69 -22.62
N VAL A 126 22.04 -21.58 -23.82
CA VAL A 126 22.28 -22.55 -24.91
C VAL A 126 23.29 -22.09 -25.98
N THR A 127 23.71 -20.82 -26.02
CA THR A 127 24.51 -20.29 -27.17
C THR A 127 25.80 -19.58 -26.81
N LYS A 128 26.54 -20.00 -25.77
CA LYS A 128 27.92 -19.53 -25.57
C LYS A 128 28.84 -20.63 -25.07
N LEU A 129 29.26 -21.51 -25.97
CA LEU A 129 30.48 -22.29 -25.82
C LEU A 129 31.29 -22.15 -27.12
N ASP A 130 32.20 -21.18 -27.16
CA ASP A 130 33.46 -21.27 -27.90
C ASP A 130 34.36 -20.03 -27.59
N THR A 131 35.33 -20.30 -26.71
CA THR A 131 36.79 -20.10 -26.88
C THR A 131 37.40 -18.68 -27.06
N ASP A 132 38.09 -18.28 -25.98
CA ASP A 132 39.37 -17.56 -25.81
C ASP A 132 39.66 -16.19 -26.46
N ALA A 133 39.90 -15.17 -25.61
CA ALA A 133 41.21 -14.52 -25.39
C ALA A 133 41.07 -13.18 -24.59
N ILE A 134 41.98 -12.94 -23.64
CA ILE A 134 42.05 -11.78 -22.70
C ILE A 134 43.10 -10.74 -23.23
N PRO A 135 43.35 -9.58 -22.58
CA PRO A 135 42.65 -8.27 -22.52
C PRO A 135 43.46 -7.12 -23.16
N LYS A 136 42.87 -5.90 -23.30
CA LYS A 136 43.58 -4.62 -23.16
C LYS A 136 42.71 -3.49 -22.58
N GLU A 137 43.35 -2.70 -21.73
CA GLU A 137 42.91 -1.44 -21.10
C GLU A 137 42.68 -0.31 -22.12
N GLU A 138 41.80 0.66 -21.80
CA GLU A 138 42.14 2.07 -21.48
C GLU A 138 40.99 3.06 -21.80
N SER A 139 40.63 3.85 -20.79
CA SER A 139 40.23 5.28 -20.77
C SER A 139 39.18 5.93 -21.71
N ASP A 140 38.33 6.71 -21.04
CA ASP A 140 37.90 8.09 -21.29
C ASP A 140 36.57 8.42 -22.02
N LYS A 141 35.68 9.02 -21.20
CA LYS A 141 34.78 10.18 -21.39
C LYS A 141 33.53 10.20 -22.29
N GLN A 142 32.53 10.84 -21.66
CA GLN A 142 31.42 11.67 -22.17
C GLN A 142 30.27 10.98 -22.91
N GLU A 143 29.05 11.05 -22.38
CA GLU A 143 28.15 12.17 -22.69
C GLU A 143 26.90 12.20 -21.80
N SER A 144 26.46 13.42 -21.51
CA SER A 144 25.33 13.78 -20.67
C SER A 144 23.98 13.55 -21.37
N GLY A 145 23.25 12.51 -20.96
CA GLY A 145 21.84 12.35 -21.29
C GLY A 145 20.94 13.04 -20.26
N LYS A 146 20.49 14.28 -20.53
CA LYS A 146 19.42 14.94 -19.77
C LYS A 146 18.08 14.20 -19.99
N GLY A 147 17.88 13.09 -19.29
CA GLY A 147 16.58 12.42 -19.14
C GLY A 147 15.79 12.99 -17.95
N GLY A 148 15.51 14.29 -17.96
CA GLY A 148 14.75 14.95 -16.90
C GLY A 148 13.26 14.62 -17.00
N PHE A 149 12.73 13.94 -15.98
CA PHE A 149 11.30 13.74 -15.75
C PHE A 149 10.54 15.08 -15.91
N ARG A 150 9.58 15.15 -16.83
CA ARG A 150 8.73 16.33 -17.05
C ARG A 150 7.37 16.10 -16.42
N PHE A 151 7.02 16.94 -15.46
CA PHE A 151 5.70 16.88 -14.83
C PHE A 151 4.60 17.44 -15.77
N PRO A 152 3.37 16.89 -15.74
CA PRO A 152 2.28 17.16 -16.69
C PRO A 152 1.69 18.59 -16.65
N TRP A 153 2.27 19.51 -15.89
CA TRP A 153 1.77 20.86 -15.62
C TRP A 153 2.78 21.96 -15.98
N SER A 154 3.97 21.60 -16.50
CA SER A 154 4.97 22.57 -16.95
C SER A 154 4.58 23.16 -18.32
N LYS A 155 3.84 24.27 -18.31
CA LYS A 155 3.68 25.16 -19.48
C LYS A 155 4.80 26.21 -19.45
N LYS A 156 5.47 26.41 -20.59
CA LYS A 156 6.39 27.53 -20.81
C LYS A 156 5.56 28.76 -21.19
N THR A 157 5.69 29.85 -20.43
CA THR A 157 5.32 31.19 -20.89
C THR A 157 6.43 31.69 -21.82
N HIS A 158 6.04 32.22 -22.98
CA HIS A 158 6.90 32.82 -23.99
C HIS A 158 6.83 34.34 -23.88
#